data_AF-A0AAE3T804-F1
#
_entry.id   AF-A0AAE3T804-F1
#
_cell.length_a   1.000
_cell.length_b   1.000
_cell.length_c   1.000
_cell.angle_alpha   90.00
_cell.angle_beta   90.00
_cell.angle_gamma   90.00
#
_symmetry.space_group_name_H-M   'P 1'
#
loop_
_entity.id
_entity.type
_entity.pdbx_description
1 polymer ?
#
loop_
_entity_poly.entity_id
_entity_poly.type
_entity_poly.pdbx_seq_one_letter_code
_entity_poly.pdbx_strand_id
1 'polypeptide(L)'
;MWLALVCIALALLAVFAWIPADTGTGIVVRARRQVTIGDALAPTIAAGFILVGALMTLFGRQVDGGGLSGRNLAFLGLLLAVFAVSFALMRWTGPVVVALTNMATEQELSYRTLRDTVPWKYLGFVLGGALLIAALTAAVEGRIRIRTIVVALVAVVVLAAIYDLPFDDLLLPPNGDV
;
A
#
# COMPACT_ATOMS: atom_id res chain seq x y z
N MET A 1 16.19 12.89 18.61
CA MET A 1 17.46 12.89 17.85
C MET A 1 18.07 11.49 17.70
N TRP A 2 18.37 10.77 18.79
CA TRP A 2 18.97 9.41 18.70
C TRP A 2 18.18 8.40 17.87
N LEU A 3 16.84 8.36 18.02
CA LEU A 3 15.97 7.50 17.21
C LEU A 3 16.16 7.74 15.71
N ALA A 4 16.21 9.01 15.28
CA ALA A 4 16.39 9.34 13.88
C ALA A 4 17.75 8.86 13.35
N LEU A 5 18.83 9.06 14.11
CA LEU A 5 20.16 8.59 13.73
C LEU A 5 20.22 7.05 13.60
N VAL A 6 19.60 6.33 14.55
CA VAL A 6 19.50 4.86 14.49
C VAL A 6 18.70 4.41 13.27
N CYS A 7 17.54 5.03 13.00
CA CYS A 7 16.74 4.71 11.82
C CYS A 7 17.47 5.00 10.51
N ILE A 8 18.22 6.10 10.42
CA ILE A 8 19.06 6.40 9.24
C ILE A 8 20.11 5.32 9.06
N ALA A 9 20.86 4.98 10.12
CA ALA A 9 21.91 3.96 10.05
C ALA A 9 21.35 2.59 9.62
N LEU A 10 20.23 2.17 10.21
CA LEU A 10 19.56 0.91 9.87
C LEU A 10 19.01 0.91 8.44
N ALA A 11 18.41 2.01 7.98
CA ALA A 11 17.90 2.11 6.62
C ALA A 11 19.03 2.05 5.58
N LEU A 12 20.16 2.73 5.82
CA LEU A 12 21.33 2.67 4.95
C LEU A 12 21.95 1.27 4.94
N LEU A 13 22.09 0.64 6.11
CA LEU A 13 22.58 -0.73 6.21
C LEU A 13 21.65 -1.71 5.49
N ALA A 14 20.33 -1.53 5.62
CA ALA A 14 19.35 -2.34 4.92
C ALA A 14 19.52 -2.22 3.40
N VAL A 15 19.55 -0.99 2.86
CA VAL A 15 19.63 -0.72 1.41
C VAL A 15 20.95 -1.18 0.80
N PHE A 16 22.09 -0.93 1.48
CA PHE A 16 23.40 -1.14 0.88
C PHE A 16 24.08 -2.45 1.24
N ALA A 17 23.71 -3.09 2.35
CA ALA A 17 24.35 -4.32 2.80
C ALA A 17 23.39 -5.50 2.89
N TRP A 18 22.27 -5.34 3.58
CA TRP A 18 21.39 -6.49 3.86
C TRP A 18 20.56 -6.90 2.66
N ILE A 19 19.79 -5.98 2.04
CA ILE A 19 18.92 -6.31 0.91
C ILE A 19 19.74 -6.90 -0.26
N PRO A 20 20.87 -6.30 -0.68
CA PRO A 20 21.68 -6.89 -1.76
C PRO A 20 22.27 -8.27 -1.42
N ALA A 21 22.50 -8.56 -0.13
CA ALA A 21 23.05 -9.85 0.30
C ALA A 21 21.97 -10.94 0.45
N ASP A 22 20.73 -10.55 0.75
CA ASP A 22 19.62 -11.47 1.04
C ASP A 22 18.73 -11.74 -0.17
N THR A 23 18.66 -10.80 -1.12
CA THR A 23 17.78 -10.91 -2.29
C THR A 23 18.45 -11.61 -3.46
N GLY A 24 17.70 -12.50 -4.11
CA GLY A 24 18.17 -13.23 -5.28
C GLY A 24 18.09 -12.42 -6.57
N THR A 25 17.33 -11.32 -6.56
CA THR A 25 17.10 -10.50 -7.73
C THR A 25 17.19 -9.00 -7.45
N GLY A 26 17.50 -8.21 -8.48
CA GLY A 26 17.51 -6.75 -8.39
C GLY A 26 16.11 -6.16 -8.31
N ILE A 27 16.00 -4.84 -8.27
CA ILE A 27 14.71 -4.12 -8.16
C ILE A 27 13.76 -4.45 -9.33
N VAL A 28 14.31 -4.52 -10.54
CA VAL A 28 13.57 -4.90 -11.77
C VAL A 28 14.36 -5.98 -12.46
N VAL A 29 13.67 -7.05 -12.86
CA VAL A 29 14.26 -8.21 -13.50
C VAL A 29 13.67 -8.37 -14.89
N ARG A 30 14.53 -8.68 -15.86
CA ARG A 30 14.08 -9.09 -17.19
C ARG A 30 14.28 -10.59 -17.35
N ALA A 31 13.19 -11.35 -17.28
CA ALA A 31 13.20 -12.79 -17.42
C ALA A 31 12.36 -13.19 -18.64
N ARG A 32 12.92 -14.01 -19.54
CA ARG A 32 12.18 -14.61 -20.69
C ARG A 32 11.34 -13.61 -21.51
N ARG A 33 11.87 -12.39 -21.73
CA ARG A 33 11.22 -11.25 -22.42
C ARG A 33 10.13 -10.51 -21.63
N GLN A 34 9.77 -10.98 -20.43
CA GLN A 34 8.89 -10.28 -19.49
C GLN A 34 9.71 -9.39 -18.56
N VAL A 35 9.11 -8.27 -18.14
CA VAL A 35 9.66 -7.39 -17.12
C VAL A 35 8.90 -7.66 -15.83
N THR A 36 9.60 -8.13 -14.80
CA THR A 36 9.02 -8.47 -13.51
C THR A 36 9.64 -7.63 -12.39
N ILE A 37 8.84 -7.41 -11.35
CA ILE A 37 9.33 -6.80 -10.11
C ILE A 37 10.15 -7.84 -9.36
N GLY A 38 11.38 -7.49 -9.00
CA GLY A 38 12.21 -8.35 -8.17
C GLY A 38 11.93 -8.22 -6.69
N ASP A 39 12.35 -9.22 -5.94
CA ASP A 39 12.21 -9.32 -4.47
C ASP A 39 12.84 -8.16 -3.71
N ALA A 40 13.85 -7.49 -4.28
CA ALA A 40 14.48 -6.32 -3.69
C ALA A 40 13.62 -5.04 -3.71
N LEU A 41 12.59 -4.91 -4.56
CA LEU A 41 11.84 -3.65 -4.69
C LEU A 41 11.14 -3.25 -3.38
N ALA A 42 10.30 -4.14 -2.85
CA ALA A 42 9.49 -3.86 -1.67
C ALA A 42 10.32 -3.49 -0.42
N PRO A 43 11.35 -4.25 -0.01
CA PRO A 43 12.16 -3.89 1.15
C PRO A 43 12.98 -2.62 0.90
N THR A 44 13.42 -2.35 -0.34
CA THR A 44 14.15 -1.12 -0.67
C THR A 44 13.26 0.11 -0.54
N ILE A 45 12.02 0.05 -1.03
CA ILE A 45 11.04 1.14 -0.86
C ILE A 45 10.72 1.35 0.63
N ALA A 46 10.51 0.27 1.38
CA ALA A 46 10.25 0.35 2.82
C ALA A 46 11.41 1.02 3.58
N ALA A 47 12.65 0.61 3.31
CA ALA A 47 13.85 1.25 3.88
C ALA A 47 13.97 2.72 3.44
N GLY A 48 13.60 3.05 2.20
CA GLY A 48 13.51 4.42 1.70
C GLY A 48 12.52 5.28 2.50
N PHE A 49 11.32 4.78 2.78
CA PHE A 49 10.35 5.49 3.62
C PHE A 49 10.85 5.70 5.05
N ILE A 50 11.51 4.70 5.63
CA ILE A 50 12.15 4.83 6.95
C ILE A 50 13.22 5.92 6.92
N LEU A 51 14.08 5.92 5.88
CA LEU A 51 15.12 6.94 5.72
C LEU A 51 14.54 8.34 5.62
N VAL A 52 13.52 8.54 4.76
CA VAL A 52 12.85 9.84 4.61
C VAL A 52 12.20 10.27 5.93
N GLY A 53 11.47 9.39 6.60
CA GLY A 53 10.83 9.70 7.88
C GLY A 53 11.85 10.04 8.98
N ALA A 54 13.00 9.35 8.98
CA ALA A 54 14.08 9.63 9.92
C ALA A 54 14.76 10.98 9.63
N LEU A 55 15.02 11.32 8.36
CA LEU A 55 15.53 12.64 7.96
C LEU A 55 14.55 13.76 8.34
N MET A 56 13.25 13.56 8.09
CA MET A 56 12.20 14.50 8.53
C MET A 56 12.17 14.67 10.05
N THR A 57 12.46 13.61 10.82
CA THR A 57 12.53 13.68 12.28
C THR A 57 13.82 14.35 12.76
N LEU A 58 14.93 14.19 12.04
CA LEU A 58 16.22 14.78 12.37
C LEU A 58 16.24 16.29 12.13
N PHE A 59 15.72 16.73 10.99
CA PHE A 59 15.66 18.14 10.59
C PHE A 59 14.35 18.82 11.01
N GLY A 60 13.36 18.04 11.41
CA GLY A 60 12.07 18.53 11.89
C GLY A 60 12.23 19.31 13.19
N ARG A 61 11.44 20.37 13.32
CA ARG A 61 11.39 21.15 14.55
C ARG A 61 10.87 20.25 15.67
N GLN A 62 11.69 20.01 16.69
CA GLN A 62 11.28 19.26 17.87
C GLN A 62 10.18 20.05 18.57
N VAL A 63 8.94 19.59 18.42
CA VAL A 63 7.85 19.98 19.29
C VAL A 63 7.99 19.12 20.54
N ASP A 64 7.98 19.73 21.72
CA ASP A 64 7.95 18.97 22.97
C ASP A 64 6.78 17.99 22.91
N GLY A 65 7.13 16.72 22.72
CA GLY A 65 6.17 15.64 22.59
C GLY A 65 5.51 15.46 23.94
N GLY A 66 4.30 16.00 24.10
CA GLY A 66 3.45 15.66 25.23
C GLY A 66 3.39 14.14 25.37
N GLY A 67 3.47 13.64 26.61
CA GLY A 67 3.52 12.20 26.89
C GLY A 67 2.33 11.41 26.33
N LEU A 68 2.35 10.10 26.57
CA LEU A 68 1.24 9.22 26.22
C LEU A 68 -0.07 9.78 26.80
N SER A 69 -0.95 10.23 25.91
CA SER A 69 -2.27 10.75 26.25
C SER A 69 -3.34 9.89 25.61
N GLY A 70 -4.53 9.82 26.23
CA GLY A 70 -5.66 9.06 25.66
C GLY A 70 -6.03 9.53 24.26
N ARG A 71 -5.84 10.83 23.95
CA ARG A 71 -6.07 11.38 22.61
C ARG A 71 -5.07 10.85 21.58
N ASN A 72 -3.79 10.71 21.96
CA ASN A 72 -2.76 10.14 21.08
C ASN A 72 -3.05 8.65 20.82
N LEU A 73 -3.48 7.91 21.84
CA LEU A 73 -3.89 6.51 21.69
C LEU A 73 -5.14 6.34 20.83
N ALA A 74 -6.14 7.22 20.99
CA ALA A 74 -7.34 7.20 20.16
C ALA A 74 -7.01 7.50 18.68
N PHE A 75 -6.11 8.45 18.42
CA PHE A 75 -5.65 8.73 17.06
C PHE A 75 -4.88 7.56 16.44
N LEU A 76 -4.00 6.91 17.23
CA LEU A 76 -3.31 5.70 16.80
C LEU A 76 -4.30 4.55 16.50
N GLY A 77 -5.30 4.35 17.36
CA GLY A 77 -6.35 3.36 17.15
C GLY A 77 -7.18 3.64 15.90
N LEU A 78 -7.51 4.91 15.64
CA LEU A 78 -8.17 5.33 14.40
C LEU A 78 -7.33 4.99 13.17
N LEU A 79 -6.03 5.30 13.20
CA LEU A 79 -5.13 5.01 12.09
C LEU A 79 -5.06 3.49 11.82
N LEU A 80 -4.89 2.67 12.87
CA LEU A 80 -4.91 1.21 12.77
C LEU A 80 -6.24 0.69 12.21
N ALA A 81 -7.37 1.24 12.66
CA ALA A 81 -8.68 0.88 12.14
C ALA A 81 -8.83 1.21 10.65
N VAL A 82 -8.36 2.39 10.22
CA VAL A 82 -8.36 2.80 8.81
C VAL A 82 -7.56 1.82 7.95
N PHE A 83 -6.36 1.42 8.40
CA PHE A 83 -5.57 0.41 7.71
C PHE A 83 -6.28 -0.94 7.65
N ALA A 84 -6.79 -1.43 8.78
CA ALA A 84 -7.48 -2.71 8.86
C ALA A 84 -8.70 -2.77 7.93
N VAL A 85 -9.56 -1.73 7.95
CA VAL A 85 -10.74 -1.66 7.08
C VAL A 85 -10.34 -1.56 5.62
N SER A 86 -9.33 -0.74 5.29
CA SER A 86 -8.88 -0.58 3.91
C SER A 86 -8.32 -1.89 3.35
N PHE A 87 -7.52 -2.62 4.12
CA PHE A 87 -6.99 -3.94 3.72
C PHE A 87 -8.07 -5.01 3.66
N ALA A 88 -9.04 -5.01 4.58
CA ALA A 88 -10.19 -5.90 4.51
C ALA A 88 -11.01 -5.65 3.23
N LEU A 89 -11.25 -4.38 2.87
CA LEU A 89 -11.90 -4.03 1.61
C LEU A 89 -11.07 -4.49 0.42
N MET A 90 -9.75 -4.23 0.40
CA MET A 90 -8.90 -4.74 -0.68
C MET A 90 -9.09 -6.24 -0.83
N ARG A 91 -8.96 -7.00 0.25
CA ARG A 91 -8.98 -8.48 0.27
C ARG A 91 -10.32 -9.10 -0.10
N TRP A 92 -11.44 -8.49 0.32
CA TRP A 92 -12.77 -9.11 0.22
C TRP A 92 -13.66 -8.53 -0.87
N THR A 93 -13.35 -7.36 -1.42
CA THR A 93 -14.20 -6.78 -2.49
C THR A 93 -14.33 -7.71 -3.69
N GLY A 94 -13.22 -8.28 -4.18
CA GLY A 94 -13.24 -9.21 -5.32
C GLY A 94 -14.14 -10.43 -5.08
N PRO A 95 -13.88 -11.24 -4.03
CA PRO A 95 -14.72 -12.39 -3.68
C PRO A 95 -16.20 -12.05 -3.48
N VAL A 96 -16.49 -10.93 -2.81
CA VAL A 96 -17.88 -10.48 -2.56
C VAL A 96 -18.59 -10.13 -3.87
N VAL A 97 -17.94 -9.39 -4.77
CA VAL A 97 -18.57 -9.02 -6.06
C VAL A 97 -18.80 -10.26 -6.92
N VAL A 98 -17.87 -11.23 -6.92
CA VAL A 98 -18.08 -12.51 -7.62
C VAL A 98 -19.25 -13.29 -7.02
N ALA A 99 -19.33 -13.39 -5.69
CA ALA A 99 -20.43 -14.08 -5.03
C ALA A 99 -21.80 -13.44 -5.36
N LEU A 100 -21.87 -12.10 -5.34
CA LEU A 100 -23.08 -11.37 -5.73
C LEU A 100 -23.43 -11.59 -7.20
N THR A 101 -22.44 -11.69 -8.08
CA THR A 101 -22.65 -11.95 -9.51
C THR A 101 -23.18 -13.36 -9.74
N ASN A 102 -22.64 -14.36 -9.03
CA ASN A 102 -23.14 -15.73 -9.11
C ASN A 102 -24.61 -15.82 -8.66
N MET A 103 -24.96 -15.12 -7.58
CA MET A 103 -26.34 -15.04 -7.09
C MET A 103 -27.29 -14.37 -8.09
N ALA A 104 -26.81 -13.41 -8.89
CA ALA A 104 -27.63 -12.67 -9.85
C ALA A 104 -27.75 -13.34 -11.23
N THR A 105 -26.75 -14.14 -11.64
CA THR A 105 -26.60 -14.59 -13.04
C THR A 105 -26.68 -16.12 -13.21
N GLU A 106 -26.88 -16.87 -12.12
CA GLU A 106 -26.83 -18.36 -12.08
C GLU A 106 -25.52 -18.94 -12.67
N GLN A 107 -24.45 -18.15 -12.71
CA GLN A 107 -23.13 -18.58 -13.17
C GLN A 107 -22.29 -19.06 -12.01
N GLU A 108 -21.43 -20.05 -12.24
CA GLU A 108 -20.44 -20.54 -11.28
C GLU A 108 -19.07 -19.87 -11.51
N LEU A 109 -18.99 -18.55 -11.33
CA LEU A 109 -17.73 -17.85 -11.45
C LEU A 109 -16.85 -18.07 -10.20
N SER A 110 -15.55 -18.24 -10.41
CA SER A 110 -14.56 -18.32 -9.33
C SER A 110 -13.69 -17.07 -9.33
N TYR A 111 -13.53 -16.42 -8.17
CA TYR A 111 -12.67 -15.25 -8.07
C TYR A 111 -11.21 -15.56 -8.45
N ARG A 112 -10.74 -16.79 -8.19
CA ARG A 112 -9.36 -17.19 -8.51
C ARG A 112 -9.06 -17.12 -10.00
N THR A 113 -10.03 -17.45 -10.87
CA THR A 113 -9.86 -17.40 -12.33
C THR A 113 -10.02 -15.98 -12.87
N LEU A 114 -10.78 -15.12 -12.17
CA LEU A 114 -11.07 -13.76 -12.60
C LEU A 114 -10.08 -12.71 -12.07
N ARG A 115 -9.30 -13.02 -11.03
CA ARG A 115 -8.47 -12.03 -10.29
C ARG A 115 -7.42 -11.29 -11.13
N ASP A 116 -7.08 -11.79 -12.32
CA ASP A 116 -6.14 -11.17 -13.25
C ASP A 116 -6.85 -10.55 -14.49
N THR A 117 -8.18 -10.50 -14.47
CA THR A 117 -8.98 -9.98 -15.58
C THR A 117 -9.65 -8.67 -15.22
N VAL A 118 -9.86 -7.81 -16.22
CA VAL A 118 -10.64 -6.58 -16.08
C VAL A 118 -12.12 -6.94 -16.01
N PRO A 119 -12.92 -6.33 -15.10
CA PRO A 119 -12.55 -5.28 -14.13
C PRO A 119 -12.10 -5.82 -12.76
N TRP A 120 -12.19 -7.12 -12.55
CA TRP A 120 -12.04 -7.79 -11.24
C TRP A 120 -10.74 -7.48 -10.53
N LYS A 121 -9.62 -7.42 -11.26
CA LYS A 121 -8.29 -7.15 -10.71
C LYS A 121 -8.16 -5.78 -10.03
N TYR A 122 -8.99 -4.80 -10.42
CA TYR A 122 -8.92 -3.43 -9.90
C TYR A 122 -9.87 -3.14 -8.74
N LEU A 123 -10.95 -3.92 -8.57
CA LEU A 123 -12.03 -3.56 -7.65
C LEU A 123 -11.55 -3.38 -6.21
N GLY A 124 -10.85 -4.38 -5.67
CA GLY A 124 -10.32 -4.34 -4.31
C GLY A 124 -9.26 -3.26 -4.14
N PHE A 125 -8.30 -3.19 -5.05
CA PHE A 125 -7.21 -2.22 -5.01
C PHE A 125 -7.72 -0.78 -5.04
N VAL A 126 -8.63 -0.46 -5.98
CA VAL A 126 -9.19 0.89 -6.14
C VAL A 126 -10.05 1.26 -4.94
N LEU A 127 -10.96 0.39 -4.51
CA LEU A 127 -11.88 0.71 -3.41
C LEU A 127 -11.14 0.88 -2.08
N GLY A 128 -10.32 -0.11 -1.70
CA GLY A 128 -9.58 -0.07 -0.45
C GLY A 128 -8.47 0.99 -0.46
N GLY A 129 -7.81 1.19 -1.60
CA GLY A 129 -6.79 2.24 -1.75
C GLY A 129 -7.37 3.63 -1.66
N ALA A 130 -8.52 3.87 -2.32
CA ALA A 130 -9.17 5.17 -2.30
C ALA A 130 -9.68 5.49 -0.89
N LEU A 131 -10.25 4.51 -0.18
CA LEU A 131 -10.62 4.68 1.22
C LEU A 131 -9.41 5.05 2.07
N LEU A 132 -8.29 4.33 1.93
CA LEU A 132 -7.08 4.56 2.72
C LEU A 132 -6.58 6.00 2.56
N ILE A 133 -6.37 6.44 1.32
CA ILE A 133 -5.87 7.80 1.04
C ILE A 133 -6.88 8.86 1.51
N ALA A 134 -8.17 8.66 1.22
CA ALA A 134 -9.19 9.62 1.61
C ALA A 134 -9.33 9.75 3.13
N ALA A 135 -9.32 8.63 3.85
CA ALA A 135 -9.45 8.58 5.31
C ALA A 135 -8.24 9.21 6.00
N LEU A 136 -7.01 8.90 5.55
CA LEU A 136 -5.80 9.51 6.10
C LEU A 136 -5.76 11.02 5.83
N THR A 137 -6.14 11.45 4.62
CA THR A 137 -6.19 12.88 4.29
C THR A 137 -7.26 13.60 5.13
N ALA A 138 -8.45 13.01 5.28
CA ALA A 138 -9.51 13.57 6.11
C ALA A 138 -9.12 13.62 7.59
N ALA A 139 -8.37 12.64 8.10
CA ALA A 139 -7.86 12.64 9.46
C ALA A 139 -6.87 13.78 9.71
N VAL A 140 -6.04 14.12 8.72
CA VAL A 140 -5.11 15.25 8.79
C VAL A 140 -5.82 16.60 8.63
N GLU A 141 -6.76 16.71 7.70
CA GLU A 141 -7.51 17.95 7.44
C GLU A 141 -8.61 18.24 8.47
N GLY A 142 -9.02 17.23 9.23
CA GLY A 142 -10.13 17.28 10.19
C GLY A 142 -11.51 17.38 9.54
N ARG A 143 -11.62 17.19 8.21
CA ARG A 143 -12.86 17.34 7.44
C ARG A 143 -12.85 16.39 6.24
N ILE A 144 -14.02 15.87 5.88
CA ILE A 144 -14.20 15.12 4.63
C ILE A 144 -14.68 16.09 3.57
N ARG A 145 -13.97 16.16 2.44
CA ARG A 145 -14.37 16.93 1.26
C ARG A 145 -14.48 15.99 0.06
N ILE A 146 -15.44 16.25 -0.82
CA ILE A 146 -15.59 15.48 -2.08
C ILE A 146 -14.29 15.54 -2.90
N ARG A 147 -13.62 16.70 -2.92
CA ARG A 147 -12.31 16.85 -3.55
C ARG A 147 -11.30 15.81 -3.06
N THR A 148 -11.28 15.53 -1.75
CA THR A 148 -10.38 14.54 -1.15
C THR A 148 -10.67 13.13 -1.67
N ILE A 149 -11.94 12.77 -1.81
CA ILE A 149 -12.36 11.47 -2.36
C ILE A 149 -11.95 11.35 -3.83
N VAL A 150 -12.20 12.39 -4.63
CA VAL A 150 -11.82 12.41 -6.05
C VAL A 150 -10.29 12.32 -6.22
N VAL A 151 -9.53 13.09 -5.45
CA VAL A 151 -8.05 13.03 -5.47
C VAL A 151 -7.56 11.63 -5.08
N ALA A 152 -8.12 11.03 -4.03
CA ALA A 152 -7.77 9.67 -3.62
C ALA A 152 -8.07 8.65 -4.71
N LEU A 153 -9.24 8.72 -5.34
CA LEU A 153 -9.62 7.83 -6.44
C LEU A 153 -8.66 7.96 -7.63
N VAL A 154 -8.39 9.20 -8.07
CA VAL A 154 -7.47 9.47 -9.19
C VAL A 154 -6.07 8.98 -8.85
N ALA A 155 -5.56 9.26 -7.65
CA ALA A 155 -4.24 8.84 -7.21
C ALA A 155 -4.10 7.31 -7.25
N VAL A 156 -5.11 6.57 -6.81
CA VAL A 156 -5.08 5.10 -6.79
C VAL A 156 -5.19 4.51 -8.19
N VAL A 157 -6.00 5.10 -9.07
CA VAL A 157 -6.05 4.67 -10.48
C VAL A 157 -4.72 4.91 -11.17
N VAL A 158 -4.09 6.06 -10.94
CA VAL A 158 -2.73 6.34 -11.46
C VAL A 158 -1.72 5.36 -10.89
N LEU A 159 -1.79 5.06 -9.59
CA LEU A 159 -0.92 4.08 -8.95
C LEU A 159 -1.11 2.68 -9.54
N ALA A 160 -2.37 2.26 -9.75
CA ALA A 160 -2.69 1.01 -10.41
C ALA A 160 -2.09 0.96 -11.82
N ALA A 161 -2.19 2.03 -12.59
CA ALA A 161 -1.61 2.10 -13.93
C ALA A 161 -0.07 2.05 -13.93
N ILE A 162 0.59 2.73 -12.97
CA ILE A 162 2.05 2.71 -12.83
C ILE A 162 2.57 1.30 -12.53
N TYR A 163 1.80 0.49 -11.80
CA TYR A 163 2.19 -0.88 -11.46
C TYR A 163 1.69 -1.91 -12.47
N ASP A 164 0.51 -1.74 -13.08
CA ASP A 164 -0.05 -2.76 -13.98
C ASP A 164 0.44 -2.62 -15.43
N LEU A 165 0.69 -1.40 -15.92
CA LEU A 165 1.07 -1.19 -17.32
C LEU A 165 2.50 -1.63 -17.69
N PRO A 166 3.54 -1.40 -16.85
CA PRO A 166 4.91 -1.74 -17.23
C PRO A 166 5.33 -3.17 -16.87
N PHE A 167 4.51 -3.92 -16.11
CA PHE A 167 4.84 -5.24 -15.60
C PHE A 167 3.79 -6.27 -16.02
N ASP A 168 4.17 -7.21 -16.89
CA ASP A 168 3.23 -8.11 -17.56
C ASP A 168 2.55 -9.12 -16.60
N ASP A 169 3.23 -9.52 -15.53
CA ASP A 169 2.76 -10.57 -14.59
C ASP A 169 2.47 -10.02 -13.18
N LEU A 170 2.35 -8.69 -13.02
CA LEU A 170 2.14 -8.12 -11.69
C LEU A 170 0.67 -8.16 -11.27
N LEU A 171 0.37 -9.02 -10.30
CA LEU A 171 -0.92 -9.01 -9.63
C LEU A 171 -0.97 -7.90 -8.59
N LEU A 172 -1.82 -6.89 -8.84
CA LEU A 172 -2.09 -5.83 -7.85
C LEU A 172 -2.59 -6.45 -6.53
N PRO A 173 -2.22 -5.92 -5.35
CA PRO A 173 -2.83 -6.35 -4.09
C PRO A 173 -4.36 -6.22 -4.16
N PRO A 174 -5.16 -7.21 -3.74
CA PRO A 174 -4.82 -8.45 -3.02
C PRO A 174 -4.66 -9.68 -3.93
N ASN A 175 -4.58 -9.53 -5.25
CA ASN A 175 -4.81 -10.61 -6.22
C ASN A 175 -3.68 -11.67 -6.24
N GLY A 176 -2.58 -11.46 -5.53
CA GLY A 176 -1.50 -12.43 -5.38
C GLY A 176 -1.95 -13.78 -4.82
N ASP A 177 -1.08 -14.79 -4.92
CA ASP A 177 -1.31 -16.09 -4.31
C ASP A 177 -1.23 -16.02 -2.79
N VAL A 178 -2.25 -16.57 -2.12
CA VAL A 178 -2.32 -16.85 -0.68
C VAL A 178 -2.59 -18.32 -0.48
#